data_AF-A0A0D6A3U3-F1
#
_entry.id   AF-A0A0D6A3U3-F1
#
_cell.length_a   1.000
_cell.length_b   1.000
_cell.length_c   1.000
_cell.angle_alpha   90.00
_cell.angle_beta   90.00
_cell.angle_gamma   90.00
#
_symmetry.space_group_name_H-M   'P 1'
#
loop_
_entity.id
_entity.type
_entity.pdbx_description
1 polymer ?
#
loop_
_entity_poly.entity_id
_entity_poly.type
_entity_poly.pdbx_seq_one_letter_code
_entity_poly.pdbx_strand_id
1 'polypeptide(L)'
;MSRMKRLYHLRWGIESSFRKLKYDLGCIQFHSKQDDFIEMEIYAHMIMFNTVSQINAQAYVPQSHCKYMYIINFKMACRIIHKHYNCSSTDIIFLKVLRRISRYTVPIRPGRKDKRNIKVKAPVCFLYRVA
;
A
#
# COMPACT_ATOMS: atom_id res chain seq x y z
N MET A 1 -25.31 -2.75 17.18
CA MET A 1 -23.84 -2.54 17.26
C MET A 1 -23.02 -3.34 16.22
N SER A 2 -23.40 -4.57 15.85
CA SER A 2 -22.64 -5.42 14.90
C SER A 2 -22.53 -4.84 13.48
N ARG A 3 -23.63 -4.32 12.92
CA ARG A 3 -23.67 -3.71 11.57
C ARG A 3 -22.71 -2.51 11.43
N MET A 4 -22.69 -1.64 12.43
CA MET A 4 -21.80 -0.47 12.46
C MET A 4 -20.31 -0.89 12.51
N LYS A 5 -19.97 -1.90 13.31
CA LYS A 5 -18.61 -2.46 13.35
C LYS A 5 -18.19 -3.03 11.99
N ARG A 6 -19.10 -3.72 11.28
CA ARG A 6 -18.84 -4.25 9.93
C ARG A 6 -18.58 -3.13 8.91
N LEU A 7 -19.41 -2.09 8.89
CA LEU A 7 -19.21 -0.93 7.99
C LEU A 7 -17.89 -0.23 8.26
N TYR A 8 -17.53 -0.07 9.53
CA TYR A 8 -16.24 0.52 9.91
C TYR A 8 -15.05 -0.34 9.43
N HIS A 9 -15.16 -1.67 9.48
CA HIS A 9 -14.13 -2.57 8.98
C HIS A 9 -13.92 -2.46 7.46
N LEU A 10 -15.01 -2.35 6.68
CA LEU A 10 -14.91 -2.14 5.23
C LEU A 10 -14.22 -0.82 4.89
N ARG A 11 -14.58 0.26 5.58
CA ARG A 11 -13.95 1.58 5.44
C ARG A 11 -12.44 1.53 5.73
N TRP A 12 -12.04 0.80 6.77
CA TRP A 12 -10.64 0.64 7.13
C TRP A 12 -9.82 -0.07 6.03
N GLY A 13 -10.43 -1.00 5.32
CA GLY A 13 -9.80 -1.63 4.15
C GLY A 13 -9.43 -0.60 3.09
N ILE A 14 -10.35 0.32 2.78
CA ILE A 14 -10.15 1.41 1.83
C ILE A 14 -9.03 2.36 2.31
N GLU A 15 -9.06 2.79 3.58
CA GLU A 15 -8.03 3.65 4.15
C GLU A 15 -6.63 3.02 4.10
N SER A 16 -6.55 1.72 4.39
CA SER A 16 -5.30 0.97 4.34
C SER A 16 -4.74 0.88 2.92
N SER A 17 -5.61 0.70 1.91
CA SER A 17 -5.22 0.71 0.50
C SER A 17 -4.70 2.08 0.06
N PHE A 18 -5.40 3.17 0.40
CA PHE A 18 -4.91 4.53 0.11
C PHE A 18 -3.61 4.85 0.86
N ARG A 19 -3.40 4.31 2.06
CA ARG A 19 -2.11 4.43 2.77
C ARG A 19 -0.98 3.77 1.97
N LYS A 20 -1.20 2.58 1.43
CA LYS A 20 -0.22 1.88 0.58
C LYS A 20 0.06 2.67 -0.70
N LEU A 21 -0.99 3.14 -1.39
CA LEU A 21 -0.85 3.98 -2.59
C LEU A 21 0.01 5.22 -2.31
N LYS A 22 -0.27 5.90 -1.21
CA LYS A 22 0.44 7.12 -0.83
C LYS A 22 1.90 6.87 -0.42
N TYR A 23 2.14 5.92 0.48
CA TYR A 23 3.44 5.79 1.15
C TYR A 23 4.31 4.63 0.68
N ASP A 24 3.72 3.55 0.17
CA ASP A 24 4.50 2.41 -0.35
C ASP A 24 4.86 2.62 -1.83
N LEU A 25 3.97 3.27 -2.60
CA LEU A 25 4.21 3.62 -4.00
C LEU A 25 4.74 5.04 -4.20
N GLY A 26 4.51 5.96 -3.25
CA GLY A 26 5.03 7.33 -3.35
C GLY A 26 4.07 8.33 -4.00
N CYS A 27 2.76 8.04 -4.08
CA CYS A 27 1.72 8.93 -4.63
C CYS A 27 1.42 10.18 -3.74
N ILE A 28 2.46 10.73 -3.10
CA ILE A 28 2.48 12.03 -2.42
C ILE A 28 3.57 12.92 -3.04
N GLN A 29 4.58 12.31 -3.67
CA GLN A 29 5.74 12.99 -4.23
C GLN A 29 5.58 13.06 -5.74
N PHE A 30 5.01 14.17 -6.22
CA PHE A 30 4.86 14.44 -7.65
C PHE A 30 6.11 15.13 -8.20
N HIS A 31 6.46 14.83 -9.44
CA HIS A 31 7.62 15.42 -10.09
C HIS A 31 7.24 16.68 -10.87
N SER A 32 6.06 16.67 -11.47
CA SER A 32 5.55 17.83 -12.20
C SER A 32 4.95 18.90 -11.29
N LYS A 33 4.92 20.13 -11.82
CA LYS A 33 4.21 21.29 -11.26
C LYS A 33 2.97 21.68 -12.07
N GLN A 34 2.81 21.12 -13.27
CA GLN A 34 1.65 21.38 -14.13
C GLN A 34 0.53 20.40 -13.79
N ASP A 35 -0.69 20.91 -13.67
CA ASP A 35 -1.86 20.15 -13.23
C ASP A 35 -2.13 18.92 -14.10
N ASP A 36 -2.06 19.07 -15.43
CA ASP A 36 -2.27 17.96 -16.38
C ASP A 36 -1.31 16.79 -16.13
N PHE A 37 -0.03 17.09 -15.89
CA PHE A 37 0.99 16.09 -15.64
C PHE A 37 0.86 15.47 -14.25
N ILE A 38 0.39 16.24 -13.25
CA ILE A 38 0.09 15.69 -11.92
C ILE A 38 -1.05 14.68 -12.03
N GLU A 39 -2.09 14.98 -12.82
CA GLU A 39 -3.18 14.05 -13.06
C GLU A 39 -2.68 12.76 -13.74
N MET A 40 -1.80 12.87 -14.75
CA MET A 40 -1.16 11.71 -15.38
C MET A 40 -0.35 10.87 -14.38
N GLU A 41 0.43 11.52 -13.50
CA GLU A 41 1.19 10.83 -12.45
C GLU A 41 0.24 10.08 -11.50
N ILE A 42 -0.88 10.68 -11.10
CA ILE A 42 -1.87 10.02 -10.23
C ILE A 42 -2.41 8.74 -10.89
N TYR A 43 -2.80 8.81 -12.16
CA TYR A 43 -3.27 7.63 -12.89
C TYR A 43 -2.18 6.56 -13.01
N ALA A 44 -0.93 6.94 -13.30
CA ALA A 44 0.19 6.01 -13.35
C ALA A 44 0.38 5.27 -12.00
N HIS A 45 0.31 5.98 -10.87
CA HIS A 45 0.38 5.35 -9.55
C HIS A 45 -0.78 4.39 -9.29
N MET A 46 -2.01 4.72 -9.73
CA MET A 46 -3.17 3.83 -9.60
C MET A 46 -3.01 2.56 -10.44
N ILE A 47 -2.58 2.69 -11.70
CA ILE A 47 -2.29 1.55 -12.59
C ILE A 47 -1.23 0.66 -11.95
N MET A 48 -0.14 1.27 -11.45
CA MET A 48 0.93 0.56 -10.76
C MET A 48 0.43 -0.19 -9.52
N PHE A 49 -0.44 0.43 -8.71
CA PHE A 49 -1.06 -0.22 -7.55
C PHE A 49 -1.87 -1.44 -7.94
N ASN A 50 -2.66 -1.34 -9.00
CA ASN A 50 -3.46 -2.45 -9.51
C ASN A 50 -2.57 -3.58 -10.04
N THR A 51 -1.55 -3.26 -10.83
CA THR A 51 -0.58 -4.23 -11.35
C THR A 51 0.14 -4.97 -10.23
N VAL A 52 0.65 -4.24 -9.22
CA VAL A 52 1.30 -4.87 -8.06
C VAL A 52 0.32 -5.75 -7.28
N SER A 53 -0.92 -5.31 -7.11
CA SER A 53 -1.95 -6.10 -6.43
C SER A 53 -2.29 -7.39 -7.16
N GLN A 54 -2.40 -7.35 -8.49
CA GLN A 54 -2.64 -8.52 -9.33
C GLN A 54 -1.48 -9.51 -9.26
N ILE A 55 -0.23 -9.04 -9.38
CA ILE A 55 0.96 -9.89 -9.27
C ILE A 55 1.04 -10.53 -7.87
N ASN A 56 0.76 -9.76 -6.82
CA ASN A 56 0.74 -10.28 -5.45
C ASN A 56 -0.33 -11.35 -5.25
N ALA A 57 -1.48 -11.25 -5.91
CA ALA A 57 -2.53 -12.27 -5.82
C ALA A 57 -2.11 -13.61 -6.44
N GLN A 58 -1.20 -13.58 -7.41
CA GLN A 58 -0.67 -14.79 -8.07
C GLN A 58 0.55 -15.39 -7.35
N ALA A 59 1.21 -14.62 -6.49
CA ALA A 59 2.40 -15.08 -5.80
C ALA A 59 2.07 -16.06 -4.67
N TYR A 60 2.76 -17.19 -4.66
CA TYR A 60 2.65 -18.19 -3.60
C TYR A 60 3.15 -17.62 -2.26
N VAL A 61 2.41 -17.88 -1.19
CA VAL A 61 2.81 -17.51 0.18
C VAL A 61 3.04 -18.78 0.98
N PRO A 62 4.27 -19.06 1.45
CA PRO A 62 4.53 -20.22 2.27
C PRO A 62 3.81 -20.10 3.62
N GLN A 63 3.06 -21.14 4.02
CA GLN A 63 2.30 -21.19 5.29
C GLN A 63 2.65 -22.39 6.17
N SER A 64 3.72 -23.15 5.87
CA SER A 64 4.08 -24.35 6.64
C SER A 64 4.57 -24.01 8.05
N HIS A 65 4.08 -24.74 9.05
CA HIS A 65 4.48 -24.63 10.47
C HIS A 65 4.50 -23.20 11.04
N CYS A 66 3.56 -22.36 10.59
CA CYS A 66 3.50 -20.95 10.95
C CYS A 66 2.51 -20.67 12.10
N LYS A 67 2.92 -19.89 13.11
CA LYS A 67 2.04 -19.43 14.21
C LYS A 67 0.89 -18.53 13.73
N TYR A 68 1.11 -17.79 12.65
CA TYR A 68 0.16 -16.84 12.08
C TYR A 68 0.02 -17.08 10.59
N MET A 69 -1.07 -16.60 9.98
CA MET A 69 -1.18 -16.51 8.53
C MET A 69 -0.26 -15.39 8.03
N TYR A 70 0.50 -15.66 6.98
CA TYR A 70 1.37 -14.67 6.35
C TYR A 70 0.74 -14.06 5.10
N ILE A 71 1.09 -12.81 4.82
CA ILE A 71 0.80 -12.12 3.56
C ILE A 71 2.08 -11.55 2.99
N ILE A 72 2.08 -11.26 1.70
CA ILE A 72 3.20 -10.60 1.04
C ILE A 72 3.37 -9.18 1.57
N ASN A 73 4.64 -8.78 1.75
CA ASN A 73 4.99 -7.40 2.05
C ASN A 73 4.79 -6.54 0.79
N PHE A 74 3.67 -5.80 0.76
CA PHE A 74 3.29 -4.95 -0.37
C PHE A 74 4.39 -3.96 -0.78
N LYS A 75 5.06 -3.30 0.18
CA LYS A 75 6.14 -2.35 -0.09
C LYS A 75 7.33 -3.01 -0.80
N MET A 76 7.70 -4.22 -0.38
CA MET A 76 8.78 -4.97 -1.04
C MET A 76 8.35 -5.44 -2.42
N ALA A 77 7.09 -5.84 -2.59
CA ALA A 77 6.54 -6.18 -3.89
C ALA A 77 6.61 -5.01 -4.88
N CYS A 78 6.17 -3.80 -4.46
CA CYS A 78 6.32 -2.57 -5.27
C CYS A 78 7.75 -2.38 -5.74
N ARG A 79 8.73 -2.45 -4.81
CA ARG A 79 10.14 -2.25 -5.14
C ARG A 79 10.70 -3.29 -6.10
N ILE A 80 10.32 -4.56 -5.94
CA ILE A 80 10.76 -5.64 -6.82
C ILE A 80 10.17 -5.44 -8.22
N ILE A 81 8.87 -5.22 -8.31
CA ILE A 81 8.14 -5.08 -9.58
C ILE A 81 8.65 -3.84 -10.33
N HIS A 82 8.82 -2.71 -9.64
CA HIS A 82 9.36 -1.48 -10.22
C HIS A 82 10.74 -1.67 -10.88
N LYS A 83 11.59 -2.50 -10.27
CA LYS A 83 12.92 -2.82 -10.84
C LYS A 83 12.86 -3.57 -12.18
N HIS A 84 11.72 -4.20 -12.48
CA HIS A 84 11.53 -5.03 -13.66
C HIS A 84 10.74 -4.36 -14.79
N TYR A 85 10.36 -3.07 -14.67
CA TYR A 85 9.60 -2.36 -15.70
C TYR A 85 10.32 -2.18 -17.03
N ASN A 86 11.64 -2.00 -16.99
CA ASN A 86 12.44 -1.82 -18.21
C ASN A 86 12.89 -3.17 -18.80
N CYS A 87 12.47 -4.30 -18.24
CA CYS A 87 12.83 -5.61 -18.75
C CYS A 87 11.77 -6.13 -19.71
N SER A 88 12.20 -6.85 -20.75
CA SER A 88 11.28 -7.58 -21.63
C SER A 88 10.39 -8.53 -20.83
N SER A 89 9.10 -8.57 -21.16
CA SER A 89 8.13 -9.42 -20.48
C SER A 89 8.25 -10.85 -20.97
N THR A 90 9.07 -11.65 -20.29
CA THR A 90 9.18 -13.10 -20.52
C THR A 90 8.68 -13.86 -19.28
N ASP A 91 8.04 -15.00 -19.49
CA ASP A 91 7.54 -15.87 -18.40
C ASP A 91 8.62 -16.20 -17.36
N ILE A 92 9.87 -16.39 -17.79
CA ILE A 92 11.01 -16.65 -16.92
C ILE A 92 11.23 -15.48 -15.94
N ILE A 93 11.11 -14.24 -16.41
CA ILE A 93 11.28 -13.04 -15.58
C ILE A 93 10.09 -12.92 -14.63
N PHE A 94 8.89 -13.17 -15.12
CA PHE A 94 7.67 -13.16 -14.31
C PHE A 94 7.74 -14.16 -13.15
N LEU A 95 8.12 -15.41 -13.42
CA LEU A 95 8.33 -16.44 -12.40
C LEU A 95 9.43 -16.06 -11.39
N LYS A 96 10.51 -15.41 -11.85
CA LYS A 96 11.55 -14.87 -10.96
C LYS A 96 11.00 -13.77 -10.03
N VAL A 97 10.13 -12.90 -10.53
CA VAL A 97 9.47 -11.86 -9.73
C VAL A 97 8.59 -12.50 -8.66
N LEU A 98 7.71 -13.44 -9.04
CA LEU A 98 6.84 -14.15 -8.09
C LEU A 98 7.64 -14.84 -6.98
N ARG A 99 8.72 -15.56 -7.34
CA ARG A 99 9.60 -16.24 -6.39
C ARG A 99 10.36 -15.26 -5.49
N ARG A 100 10.69 -14.06 -5.97
CA ARG A 100 11.34 -13.03 -5.15
C ARG A 100 10.37 -12.42 -4.15
N ILE A 101 9.16 -12.10 -4.60
CA ILE A 101 8.11 -11.50 -3.77
C ILE A 101 7.69 -12.47 -2.65
N SER A 102 7.56 -13.76 -2.95
CA SER A 102 7.16 -14.78 -1.97
C SER A 102 8.09 -14.91 -0.76
N ARG A 103 9.34 -14.47 -0.87
CA ARG A 103 10.31 -14.44 0.24
C ARG A 103 10.04 -13.32 1.23
N TYR A 104 9.34 -12.26 0.82
CA TYR A 104 9.05 -11.11 1.67
C TYR A 104 7.63 -11.19 2.18
N THR A 105 7.46 -11.79 3.36
CA THR A 105 6.15 -11.94 3.99
C THR A 105 6.07 -11.22 5.33
N VAL A 106 4.85 -10.90 5.75
CA VAL A 106 4.51 -10.24 7.02
C VAL A 106 3.37 -11.03 7.65
N PRO A 107 3.42 -11.31 8.96
CA PRO A 107 2.36 -12.03 9.65
C PRO A 107 1.10 -11.15 9.81
N ILE A 108 -0.06 -11.71 9.52
CA ILE A 108 -1.35 -11.17 9.91
C ILE A 108 -1.55 -11.46 11.41
N ARG A 109 -1.65 -10.41 12.22
CA ARG A 109 -1.85 -10.52 13.67
C ARG A 109 -3.32 -10.24 14.00
N PRO A 110 -4.18 -11.27 14.09
CA PRO A 110 -5.59 -11.05 14.44
C PRO A 110 -5.70 -10.48 15.86
N GLY A 111 -6.68 -9.60 16.08
CA GLY A 111 -6.91 -8.98 17.38
C GLY A 111 -5.94 -7.87 17.78
N ARG A 112 -5.03 -7.45 16.88
CA ARG A 112 -4.19 -6.26 17.12
C ARG A 112 -5.09 -5.04 17.31
N LYS A 113 -5.05 -4.47 18.51
CA LYS A 113 -5.67 -3.18 18.84
C LYS A 113 -4.55 -2.20 19.11
N ASP A 114 -4.59 -1.06 18.44
CA ASP A 114 -3.70 0.04 18.75
C ASP A 114 -4.41 0.99 19.72
N LYS A 115 -3.72 1.43 20.77
CA LYS A 115 -4.31 2.37 21.74
C LYS A 115 -4.34 3.73 21.06
N ARG A 116 -5.54 4.29 20.83
CA ARG A 116 -5.66 5.59 20.19
C ARG A 116 -5.07 6.66 21.11
N ASN A 117 -3.95 7.24 20.70
CA ASN A 117 -3.37 8.40 21.39
C ASN A 117 -4.19 9.64 21.03
N ILE A 118 -5.31 9.83 21.74
CA ILE A 118 -6.16 11.02 21.62
C ILE A 118 -5.48 12.16 22.38
N LYS A 119 -4.77 13.03 21.66
CA LYS A 119 -4.25 14.28 22.22
C LYS A 119 -5.29 15.38 22.02
N VAL A 120 -5.51 16.20 23.05
CA VAL A 120 -6.29 17.43 22.91
C VAL A 120 -5.59 18.31 21.87
N LYS A 121 -6.29 18.68 20.79
CA LYS A 121 -5.76 19.64 19.83
C LYS A 121 -5.92 21.04 20.42
N ALA A 122 -4.82 21.76 20.55
CA ALA A 122 -4.86 23.19 20.85
C ALA A 122 -5.46 23.95 19.64
N PRO A 123 -6.12 25.11 19.88
CA PRO A 123 -6.53 25.99 18.79
C PRO A 123 -5.30 26.40 17.97
N VAL A 124 -5.43 26.38 16.63
CA VAL A 124 -4.39 26.90 15.73
C VAL A 124 -4.52 28.41 15.72
N CYS A 125 -3.55 29.12 16.30
CA CYS A 125 -3.52 30.58 16.30
C CYS A 125 -3.08 31.10 14.92
N PHE A 126 -3.98 31.74 14.18
CA PHE A 126 -3.69 32.39 12.89
C PHE A 126 -3.13 33.80 13.07
N LEU A 127 -2.05 33.95 13.84
CA LEU A 127 -1.44 35.25 14.16
C LEU A 127 -1.04 36.06 12.91
N TYR A 128 -0.74 35.37 11.80
CA TYR A 128 -0.38 35.99 10.52
C TYR A 128 -1.55 36.69 9.79
N ARG A 129 -2.79 36.59 10.29
CA ARG A 129 -3.97 37.26 9.71
C ARG A 129 -4.34 38.58 10.40
N VAL A 130 -3.51 39.03 11.35
CA VAL A 130 -3.72 40.25 12.13
C VAL A 130 -2.94 41.45 11.57
N ALA A 131 -2.13 41.25 10.52
CA ALA A 131 -1.37 42.28 9.82
C ALA A 131 -2.12 42.82 8.60
#